data_AF-A0A836RKI6-F1
#
_entry.id   AF-A0A836RKI6-F1
#
_cell.length_a   1.000
_cell.length_b   1.000
_cell.length_c   1.000
_cell.angle_alpha   90.00
_cell.angle_beta   90.00
_cell.angle_gamma   90.00
#
_symmetry.space_group_name_H-M   'P 1'
#
loop_
_entity.id
_entity.type
_entity.pdbx_description
1 polymer ?
#
loop_
_entity_poly.entity_id
_entity_poly.type
_entity_poly.pdbx_seq_one_letter_code
_entity_poly.pdbx_strand_id
1 'polypeptide(L)'
;MELQCYGSGVAGRLRLILILTVVTLWPIVPALPAQGADGPGGARSGPGEQSVEAELVKYVTVVSPINEAVAARVTNAALELQHRAEQRDRTAVLILEIGRGTSKFGQVLDLAKELASARFSRVRTVAWVPLPPDRKPVDGYHVLLVLACKEVVMHPDAEMGDMGRGDALPPEEQHAILGIVQKRQNPKVSRALALGLMDPAQTVLKVKLERKEDGTVTTDRRVVTLDELKRLRDTFQGNIDVETIWETGEVGLLSGSRARALDVLIAQTARS
;
A
#
# COMPACT_ATOMS: atom_id res chain seq x y z
N MET A 1 -2.00 -31.89 37.09
CA MET A 1 -2.64 -32.34 38.33
C MET A 1 -2.81 -31.10 39.19
N GLU A 2 -3.94 -30.39 39.02
CA GLU A 2 -5.14 -30.49 39.88
C GLU A 2 -4.77 -30.23 41.36
N LEU A 3 -5.26 -29.18 42.03
CA LEU A 3 -6.68 -28.81 42.15
C LEU A 3 -6.92 -27.30 42.28
N GLN A 4 -8.12 -26.97 41.83
CA GLN A 4 -8.85 -25.72 41.85
C GLN A 4 -9.57 -25.57 43.20
N CYS A 5 -9.63 -24.36 43.77
CA CYS A 5 -10.60 -24.01 44.80
C CYS A 5 -11.12 -22.58 44.64
N TYR A 6 -12.42 -22.52 44.85
CA TYR A 6 -13.43 -21.52 44.54
C TYR A 6 -13.47 -20.41 45.61
N GLY A 7 -13.89 -19.19 45.26
CA GLY A 7 -14.11 -18.13 46.24
C GLY A 7 -14.68 -16.84 45.66
N SER A 8 -16.00 -16.76 45.65
CA SER A 8 -16.86 -15.72 45.09
C SER A 8 -17.22 -14.57 46.06
N GLY A 9 -17.46 -13.38 45.51
CA GLY A 9 -18.16 -12.23 46.11
C GLY A 9 -17.93 -11.02 45.19
N VAL A 10 -18.87 -10.17 44.78
CA VAL A 10 -20.02 -9.58 45.47
C VAL A 10 -21.00 -8.99 44.42
N ALA A 11 -22.30 -9.01 44.75
CA ALA A 11 -23.45 -8.19 44.32
C ALA A 11 -23.32 -7.24 43.10
N GLY A 12 -24.27 -7.14 42.17
CA GLY A 12 -25.71 -7.37 42.23
C GLY A 12 -26.42 -6.14 41.66
N ARG A 13 -27.41 -6.33 40.77
CA ARG A 13 -28.67 -5.54 40.74
C ARG A 13 -29.64 -6.05 39.67
N LEU A 14 -30.79 -6.48 40.20
CA LEU A 14 -32.09 -6.77 39.60
C LEU A 14 -32.52 -5.83 38.45
N ARG A 15 -33.24 -6.41 37.48
CA ARG A 15 -34.53 -5.93 36.95
C ARG A 15 -35.19 -7.11 36.20
N LEU A 16 -36.12 -7.79 36.85
CA LEU A 16 -37.59 -7.61 36.80
C LEU A 16 -38.22 -8.50 35.72
N ILE A 17 -38.79 -9.60 36.20
CA ILE A 17 -39.57 -10.60 35.48
C ILE A 17 -41.00 -10.07 35.31
N LEU A 18 -41.56 -10.17 34.09
CA LEU A 18 -43.00 -10.17 33.89
C LEU A 18 -43.35 -11.40 33.04
N ILE A 19 -43.92 -12.41 33.71
CA ILE A 19 -44.48 -13.63 33.11
C ILE A 19 -45.94 -13.31 32.79
N LEU A 20 -46.34 -13.44 31.52
CA LEU A 20 -47.75 -13.57 31.15
C LEU A 20 -47.91 -14.87 30.37
N THR A 21 -48.46 -15.87 31.06
CA THR A 21 -48.89 -17.16 30.53
C THR A 21 -50.23 -17.00 29.81
N VAL A 22 -50.27 -17.27 28.50
CA VAL A 22 -51.51 -17.53 27.76
C VAL A 22 -51.50 -18.99 27.35
N VAL A 23 -52.38 -19.76 28.01
CA VAL A 23 -52.69 -21.15 27.71
C VAL A 23 -53.55 -21.17 26.45
N THR A 24 -53.05 -21.73 25.36
CA THR A 24 -53.81 -21.95 24.13
C THR A 24 -54.31 -23.39 24.05
N LEU A 25 -55.63 -23.51 23.88
CA LEU A 25 -56.34 -24.74 23.53
C LEU A 25 -55.89 -25.20 22.13
N TRP A 26 -55.60 -26.49 21.99
CA TRP A 26 -55.11 -27.13 20.77
C TRP A 26 -56.29 -27.65 19.93
N PRO A 27 -56.47 -27.22 18.67
CA PRO A 27 -57.24 -28.00 17.71
C PRO A 27 -56.35 -29.01 16.98
N ILE A 28 -56.82 -30.27 16.98
CA ILE A 28 -56.29 -31.40 16.22
C ILE A 28 -56.50 -31.11 14.73
N VAL A 29 -55.43 -31.04 13.95
CA VAL A 29 -55.45 -30.94 12.47
C VAL A 29 -54.71 -32.15 11.90
N PRO A 30 -55.28 -32.86 10.91
CA PRO A 30 -54.71 -34.10 10.38
C PRO A 30 -53.50 -33.87 9.47
N ALA A 31 -52.60 -34.85 9.51
CA ALA A 31 -51.34 -34.90 8.80
C ALA A 31 -51.48 -34.98 7.26
N LEU A 32 -50.71 -34.15 6.57
CA LEU A 32 -50.35 -34.26 5.15
C LEU A 32 -48.82 -34.45 5.06
N PRO A 33 -48.30 -35.34 4.19
CA PRO A 33 -46.87 -35.62 4.16
C PRO A 33 -46.06 -34.68 3.23
N ALA A 34 -45.02 -34.09 3.83
CA ALA A 34 -43.60 -34.10 3.45
C ALA A 34 -43.03 -33.28 2.26
N GLN A 35 -41.86 -32.69 2.57
CA GLN A 35 -40.76 -32.13 1.76
C GLN A 35 -40.85 -30.62 1.44
N GLY A 36 -39.98 -29.73 1.91
CA GLY A 36 -38.80 -29.83 2.78
C GLY A 36 -38.05 -28.48 2.83
N ALA A 37 -37.88 -27.96 4.06
CA ALA A 37 -36.82 -27.12 4.63
C ALA A 37 -36.14 -25.96 3.84
N ASP A 38 -36.37 -24.75 4.34
CA ASP A 38 -35.42 -23.74 4.88
C ASP A 38 -34.10 -23.37 4.16
N GLY A 39 -33.85 -22.05 4.08
CA GLY A 39 -32.49 -21.48 4.13
C GLY A 39 -32.30 -20.14 3.41
N PRO A 40 -31.71 -19.10 4.05
CA PRO A 40 -31.75 -17.71 3.58
C PRO A 40 -30.77 -17.42 2.44
N GLY A 41 -31.13 -16.44 1.60
CA GLY A 41 -30.41 -16.03 0.40
C GLY A 41 -28.98 -15.55 0.67
N GLY A 42 -28.01 -16.40 0.35
CA GLY A 42 -26.65 -15.99 0.04
C GLY A 42 -26.58 -15.49 -1.40
N ALA A 43 -26.05 -14.28 -1.59
CA ALA A 43 -25.71 -13.74 -2.90
C ALA A 43 -24.68 -14.68 -3.57
N ARG A 44 -25.13 -15.41 -4.61
CA ARG A 44 -24.26 -16.18 -5.49
C ARG A 44 -23.75 -15.25 -6.58
N SER A 45 -22.50 -14.83 -6.48
CA SER A 45 -21.75 -14.30 -7.63
C SER A 45 -21.69 -15.40 -8.70
N GLY A 46 -22.13 -15.09 -9.92
CA GLY A 46 -22.19 -16.07 -11.00
C GLY A 46 -20.80 -16.52 -11.47
N PRO A 47 -20.65 -17.73 -12.02
CA PRO A 47 -19.37 -18.28 -12.48
C PRO A 47 -18.66 -17.50 -13.61
N GLY A 48 -19.32 -16.50 -14.21
CA GLY A 48 -18.73 -15.66 -15.28
C GLY A 48 -18.02 -14.38 -14.80
N GLU A 49 -18.23 -13.93 -13.56
CA GLU A 49 -17.63 -12.68 -13.07
C GLU A 49 -16.20 -12.91 -12.54
N GLN A 50 -15.96 -14.06 -11.91
CA GLN A 50 -14.65 -14.49 -11.42
C GLN A 50 -13.66 -14.80 -12.56
N SER A 51 -14.13 -15.30 -13.71
CA SER A 51 -13.26 -15.60 -14.86
C SER A 51 -12.77 -14.32 -15.56
N VAL A 52 -13.60 -13.27 -15.61
CA VAL A 52 -13.22 -11.98 -16.23
C VAL A 52 -12.26 -11.20 -15.33
N GLU A 53 -12.41 -11.28 -14.00
CA GLU A 53 -11.50 -10.64 -13.05
C GLU A 53 -10.11 -11.29 -13.08
N ALA A 54 -10.04 -12.61 -13.19
CA ALA A 54 -8.78 -13.34 -13.38
C ALA A 54 -8.06 -12.98 -14.70
N GLU A 55 -8.79 -12.63 -15.76
CA GLU A 55 -8.21 -12.26 -17.06
C GLU A 55 -7.56 -10.86 -17.10
N LEU A 56 -7.99 -9.96 -16.20
CA LEU A 56 -7.53 -8.57 -16.11
C LEU A 56 -6.49 -8.35 -15.01
N VAL A 57 -6.06 -9.41 -14.33
CA VAL A 57 -5.03 -9.36 -13.31
C VAL A 57 -3.85 -10.25 -13.73
N LYS A 58 -2.64 -9.71 -13.66
CA LYS A 58 -1.41 -10.51 -13.77
C LYS A 58 -0.49 -10.24 -12.59
N TYR A 59 0.17 -11.30 -12.16
CA TYR A 59 1.22 -11.25 -11.17
C TYR A 59 2.54 -11.68 -11.84
N VAL A 60 3.60 -10.89 -11.65
CA VAL A 60 4.93 -11.13 -12.23
C VAL A 60 5.99 -10.91 -11.16
N THR A 61 6.78 -11.94 -10.88
CA THR A 61 7.99 -11.78 -10.07
C THR A 61 9.10 -11.12 -10.89
N VAL A 62 9.70 -10.05 -10.38
CA VAL A 62 10.83 -9.36 -11.00
C VAL A 62 12.11 -9.99 -10.47
N VAL A 63 12.80 -10.72 -11.35
CA VAL A 63 14.03 -11.45 -10.98
C VAL A 63 15.24 -10.53 -11.18
N SER A 64 16.18 -10.58 -10.23
CA SER A 64 17.47 -9.89 -10.34
C SER A 64 18.52 -10.76 -11.05
N PRO A 65 19.41 -10.20 -11.88
CA PRO A 65 19.43 -8.80 -12.31
C PRO A 65 18.31 -8.50 -13.32
N ILE A 66 17.78 -7.27 -13.26
CA ILE A 66 16.85 -6.75 -14.26
C ILE A 66 17.63 -6.52 -15.55
N ASN A 67 17.49 -7.46 -16.48
CA ASN A 67 18.06 -7.41 -17.83
C ASN A 67 16.95 -7.24 -18.88
N GLU A 68 17.32 -7.26 -20.15
CA GLU A 68 16.37 -7.11 -21.26
C GLU A 68 15.26 -8.16 -21.25
N ALA A 69 15.56 -9.41 -20.91
CA ALA A 69 14.56 -10.48 -20.85
C ALA A 69 13.53 -10.25 -19.72
N VAL A 70 13.98 -9.79 -18.54
CA VAL A 70 13.10 -9.44 -17.43
C VAL A 70 12.25 -8.21 -17.80
N ALA A 71 12.86 -7.19 -18.39
CA ALA A 71 12.15 -6.00 -18.84
C ALA A 71 11.09 -6.35 -19.89
N ALA A 72 11.43 -7.14 -20.91
CA ALA A 72 10.51 -7.61 -21.94
C ALA A 72 9.35 -8.43 -21.36
N ARG A 73 9.61 -9.29 -20.37
CA ARG A 73 8.53 -10.04 -19.70
C ARG A 73 7.53 -9.11 -19.01
N VAL A 74 8.03 -8.13 -18.27
CA VAL A 74 7.18 -7.17 -17.54
C VAL A 74 6.41 -6.29 -18.51
N THR A 75 7.06 -5.75 -19.54
CA THR A 75 6.39 -4.88 -20.53
C THR A 75 5.38 -5.65 -21.35
N ASN A 76 5.67 -6.87 -21.80
CA ASN A 76 4.70 -7.70 -22.53
C ASN A 76 3.47 -8.05 -21.67
N ALA A 77 3.66 -8.32 -20.38
CA ALA A 77 2.53 -8.53 -19.46
C ALA A 77 1.67 -7.26 -19.33
N ALA A 78 2.29 -6.08 -19.22
CA ALA A 78 1.58 -4.80 -19.19
C ALA A 78 0.84 -4.51 -20.50
N LEU A 79 1.44 -4.82 -21.65
CA LEU A 79 0.84 -4.66 -22.98
C LEU A 79 -0.40 -5.52 -23.18
N GLU A 80 -0.29 -6.79 -22.83
CA GLU A 80 -1.41 -7.72 -22.93
C GLU A 80 -2.57 -7.28 -22.04
N LEU A 81 -2.28 -6.84 -20.81
CA LEU A 81 -3.28 -6.29 -19.92
C LEU A 81 -3.90 -4.99 -20.45
N GLN A 82 -3.09 -4.06 -20.99
CA GLN A 82 -3.59 -2.82 -21.59
C GLN A 82 -4.58 -3.12 -22.72
N HIS A 83 -4.23 -4.04 -23.62
CA HIS A 83 -5.10 -4.41 -24.73
C HIS A 83 -6.42 -5.03 -24.25
N ARG A 84 -6.37 -5.94 -23.27
CA ARG A 84 -7.58 -6.53 -22.68
C ARG A 84 -8.45 -5.50 -21.94
N ALA A 85 -7.80 -4.61 -21.20
CA ALA A 85 -8.45 -3.54 -20.47
C ALA A 85 -9.22 -2.60 -21.41
N GLU A 86 -8.62 -2.24 -22.55
CA GLU A 86 -9.27 -1.44 -23.60
C GLU A 86 -10.47 -2.16 -24.23
N GLN A 87 -10.31 -3.44 -24.61
CA GLN A 87 -11.41 -4.22 -25.23
C GLN A 87 -12.62 -4.37 -24.32
N ARG A 88 -12.40 -4.44 -23.01
CA ARG A 88 -13.46 -4.63 -22.01
C ARG A 88 -13.93 -3.32 -21.38
N ASP A 89 -13.34 -2.17 -21.75
CA ASP A 89 -13.51 -0.88 -21.10
C ASP A 89 -13.40 -0.94 -19.56
N ARG A 90 -12.39 -1.67 -19.07
CA ARG A 90 -12.10 -1.83 -17.64
C ARG A 90 -10.64 -1.46 -17.35
N THR A 91 -10.32 -1.33 -16.07
CA THR A 91 -8.93 -1.21 -15.61
C THR A 91 -8.38 -2.59 -15.31
N ALA A 92 -7.17 -2.88 -15.80
CA ALA A 92 -6.42 -4.08 -15.45
C ALA A 92 -5.44 -3.81 -14.30
N VAL A 93 -4.98 -4.86 -13.62
CA VAL A 93 -4.00 -4.77 -12.53
C VAL A 93 -2.77 -5.62 -12.86
N LEU A 94 -1.60 -5.01 -12.80
CA LEU A 94 -0.31 -5.69 -12.90
C LEU A 94 0.39 -5.62 -11.54
N ILE A 95 0.51 -6.76 -10.87
CA ILE A 95 1.23 -6.90 -9.61
C ILE A 95 2.65 -7.33 -9.93
N LEU A 96 3.62 -6.53 -9.51
CA LEU A 96 5.05 -6.80 -9.64
C LEU A 96 5.60 -7.16 -8.27
N GLU A 97 6.01 -8.41 -8.08
CA GLU A 97 6.78 -8.76 -6.89
C GLU A 97 8.22 -8.30 -7.09
N ILE A 98 8.66 -7.38 -6.24
CA ILE A 98 9.98 -6.76 -6.30
C ILE A 98 10.75 -7.14 -5.05
N GLY A 99 11.81 -7.91 -5.25
CA GLY A 99 12.75 -8.30 -4.21
C GLY A 99 14.04 -7.49 -4.26
N ARG A 100 14.95 -7.83 -3.35
CA ARG A 100 16.32 -7.30 -3.35
C ARG A 100 17.10 -7.81 -4.57
N GLY A 101 18.02 -7.00 -5.07
CA GLY A 101 18.84 -7.40 -6.21
C GLY A 101 19.98 -6.45 -6.56
N THR A 102 20.74 -6.81 -7.58
CA THR A 102 21.78 -5.97 -8.19
C THR A 102 21.44 -5.81 -9.66
N SER A 103 21.36 -4.58 -10.14
CA SER A 103 21.00 -4.28 -11.54
C SER A 103 21.66 -2.97 -11.94
N LYS A 104 21.86 -2.75 -13.24
CA LYS A 104 22.44 -1.50 -13.72
C LYS A 104 21.39 -0.40 -13.70
N PHE A 105 21.77 0.82 -13.34
CA PHE A 105 20.87 1.97 -13.29
C PHE A 105 20.02 2.12 -14.55
N GLY A 106 20.67 2.16 -15.73
CA GLY A 106 20.00 2.33 -17.01
C GLY A 106 18.91 1.28 -17.28
N GLN A 107 19.17 0.00 -16.97
CA GLN A 107 18.19 -1.08 -17.20
C GLN A 107 16.94 -0.91 -16.32
N VAL A 108 17.13 -0.52 -15.06
CA VAL A 108 16.00 -0.29 -14.16
C VAL A 108 15.27 1.01 -14.51
N LEU A 109 15.99 2.06 -14.85
CA LEU A 109 15.43 3.34 -15.26
C LEU A 109 14.58 3.21 -16.53
N ASP A 110 15.04 2.47 -17.54
CA ASP A 110 14.30 2.27 -18.78
C ASP A 110 12.99 1.53 -18.52
N LEU A 111 13.02 0.45 -17.72
CA LEU A 111 11.80 -0.24 -17.31
C LEU A 111 10.87 0.67 -16.49
N ALA A 112 11.41 1.47 -15.58
CA ALA A 112 10.63 2.44 -14.79
C ALA A 112 9.96 3.50 -15.68
N LYS A 113 10.65 4.01 -16.70
CA LYS A 113 10.10 4.97 -17.68
C LYS A 113 8.93 4.36 -18.45
N GLU A 114 9.08 3.12 -18.90
CA GLU A 114 8.04 2.38 -19.61
C GLU A 114 6.79 2.22 -18.74
N LEU A 115 6.96 1.71 -17.51
CA LEU A 115 5.84 1.52 -16.57
C LEU A 115 5.13 2.82 -16.20
N ALA A 116 5.87 3.92 -16.08
CA ALA A 116 5.32 5.25 -15.79
C ALA A 116 4.84 6.01 -17.04
N SER A 117 4.80 5.37 -18.21
CA SER A 117 4.35 6.00 -19.45
C SER A 117 2.82 6.00 -19.57
N ALA A 118 2.29 6.92 -20.39
CA ALA A 118 0.85 6.99 -20.66
C ALA A 118 0.31 5.76 -21.44
N ARG A 119 1.21 4.95 -22.01
CA ARG A 119 0.87 3.72 -22.74
C ARG A 119 0.11 2.72 -21.88
N PHE A 120 0.34 2.73 -20.57
CA PHE A 120 -0.31 1.84 -19.59
C PHE A 120 -1.37 2.58 -18.77
N SER A 121 -2.13 3.47 -19.40
CA SER A 121 -3.15 4.29 -18.74
C SER A 121 -4.28 3.45 -18.12
N ARG A 122 -4.66 2.33 -18.76
CA ARG A 122 -5.70 1.40 -18.28
C ARG A 122 -5.15 0.27 -17.41
N VAL A 123 -3.84 0.26 -17.13
CA VAL A 123 -3.21 -0.72 -16.23
C VAL A 123 -2.80 -0.05 -14.93
N ARG A 124 -3.30 -0.56 -13.81
CA ARG A 124 -2.86 -0.20 -12.46
C ARG A 124 -1.66 -1.07 -12.08
N THR A 125 -0.48 -0.47 -11.99
CA THR A 125 0.74 -1.14 -11.55
C THR A 125 0.83 -1.12 -10.03
N VAL A 126 1.00 -2.29 -9.42
CA VAL A 126 1.14 -2.48 -7.98
C VAL A 126 2.49 -3.13 -7.71
N ALA A 127 3.37 -2.43 -7.01
CA ALA A 127 4.59 -3.02 -6.48
C ALA A 127 4.24 -3.79 -5.19
N TRP A 128 4.51 -5.09 -5.18
CA TRP A 128 4.45 -5.92 -3.98
C TRP A 128 5.87 -6.18 -3.47
N VAL A 129 6.16 -5.80 -2.23
CA VAL A 129 7.46 -6.04 -1.58
C VAL A 129 7.26 -7.07 -0.46
N PRO A 130 7.65 -8.34 -0.67
CA PRO A 130 7.51 -9.38 0.33
C PRO A 130 8.56 -9.25 1.44
N LEU A 131 8.38 -9.97 2.55
CA LEU A 131 9.42 -10.16 3.56
C LEU A 131 10.41 -11.21 3.05
N PRO A 132 11.68 -10.85 2.75
CA PRO A 132 12.62 -11.83 2.26
C PRO A 132 13.11 -12.76 3.39
N PRO A 133 13.49 -14.01 3.07
CA PRO A 133 13.97 -14.98 4.07
C PRO A 133 15.19 -14.49 4.86
N ASP A 134 16.07 -13.70 4.24
CA ASP A 134 17.28 -13.14 4.86
C ASP A 134 17.05 -11.82 5.61
N ARG A 135 15.79 -11.33 5.63
CA ARG A 135 15.37 -10.06 6.25
C ARG A 135 16.16 -8.83 5.80
N LYS A 136 16.80 -8.89 4.63
CA LYS A 136 17.52 -7.73 4.09
C LYS A 136 16.55 -6.80 3.35
N PRO A 137 16.75 -5.47 3.41
CA PRO A 137 15.88 -4.53 2.74
C PRO A 137 15.96 -4.67 1.22
N VAL A 138 14.90 -4.28 0.53
CA VAL A 138 14.98 -3.94 -0.90
C VAL A 138 15.73 -2.63 -1.02
N ASP A 139 16.97 -2.73 -1.50
CA ASP A 139 17.92 -1.62 -1.63
C ASP A 139 18.33 -1.36 -3.09
N GLY A 140 19.13 -0.31 -3.30
CA GLY A 140 19.69 0.00 -4.60
C GLY A 140 18.62 0.43 -5.61
N TYR A 141 18.92 0.29 -6.90
CA TYR A 141 18.00 0.73 -7.96
C TYR A 141 16.67 -0.02 -8.01
N HIS A 142 16.50 -1.15 -7.31
CA HIS A 142 15.21 -1.85 -7.27
C HIS A 142 14.12 -0.99 -6.61
N VAL A 143 14.50 -0.09 -5.70
CA VAL A 143 13.60 0.91 -5.11
C VAL A 143 13.01 1.82 -6.18
N LEU A 144 13.76 2.22 -7.22
CA LEU A 144 13.23 3.03 -8.33
C LEU A 144 12.06 2.33 -9.03
N LEU A 145 12.13 1.01 -9.20
CA LEU A 145 11.05 0.26 -9.83
C LEU A 145 9.78 0.27 -8.96
N VAL A 146 9.94 0.21 -7.63
CA VAL A 146 8.84 0.37 -6.68
C VAL A 146 8.22 1.76 -6.80
N LEU A 147 9.04 2.82 -6.85
CA LEU A 147 8.58 4.21 -6.98
C LEU A 147 7.89 4.50 -8.32
N ALA A 148 8.18 3.73 -9.37
CA ALA A 148 7.57 3.87 -10.69
C ALA A 148 6.13 3.30 -10.76
N CYS A 149 5.73 2.48 -9.79
CA CYS A 149 4.40 1.88 -9.73
C CYS A 149 3.35 2.87 -9.20
N LYS A 150 2.08 2.68 -9.60
CA LYS A 150 0.96 3.53 -9.16
C LYS A 150 0.59 3.27 -7.69
N GLU A 151 0.75 2.03 -7.24
CA GLU A 151 0.55 1.65 -5.85
C GLU A 151 1.71 0.81 -5.35
N VAL A 152 1.97 0.90 -4.05
CA VAL A 152 2.95 0.08 -3.35
C VAL A 152 2.26 -0.63 -2.19
N VAL A 153 2.46 -1.94 -2.12
CA VAL A 153 2.02 -2.82 -1.04
C VAL A 153 3.25 -3.52 -0.50
N MET A 154 3.43 -3.50 0.82
CA MET A 154 4.59 -4.13 1.47
C MET A 154 4.16 -5.09 2.56
N HIS A 155 4.97 -6.11 2.81
CA HIS A 155 4.89 -6.82 4.08
C HIS A 155 5.15 -5.85 5.24
N PRO A 156 4.42 -5.91 6.38
CA PRO A 156 4.62 -4.99 7.52
C PRO A 156 6.06 -4.90 8.02
N ASP A 157 6.77 -6.03 7.96
CA ASP A 157 8.16 -6.17 8.41
C ASP A 157 9.18 -6.12 7.27
N ALA A 158 8.74 -6.01 6.01
CA ALA A 158 9.69 -5.80 4.91
C ALA A 158 10.20 -4.36 4.95
N GLU A 159 11.48 -4.19 4.68
CA GLU A 159 12.14 -2.89 4.61
C GLU A 159 12.53 -2.55 3.18
N MET A 160 12.48 -1.27 2.86
CA MET A 160 12.85 -0.75 1.54
C MET A 160 13.46 0.63 1.69
N GLY A 161 14.49 0.90 0.91
CA GLY A 161 15.07 2.23 0.78
C GLY A 161 16.54 2.16 0.41
N ASP A 162 17.31 3.20 0.73
CA ASP A 162 18.75 3.21 0.47
C ASP A 162 19.14 2.88 -0.99
N MET A 163 18.72 3.73 -1.94
CA MET A 163 19.04 3.54 -3.35
C MET A 163 20.54 3.63 -3.65
N GLY A 164 21.28 4.40 -2.85
CA GLY A 164 22.73 4.57 -3.01
C GLY A 164 23.58 3.62 -2.17
N ARG A 165 22.97 2.75 -1.36
CA ARG A 165 23.66 1.78 -0.48
C ARG A 165 24.64 2.44 0.49
N GLY A 166 24.18 3.50 1.15
CA GLY A 166 24.94 4.29 2.10
C GLY A 166 25.61 5.54 1.52
N ASP A 167 25.68 5.65 0.19
CA ASP A 167 26.22 6.82 -0.51
C ASP A 167 25.10 7.64 -1.16
N ALA A 168 25.39 8.90 -1.47
CA ALA A 168 24.51 9.71 -2.31
C ALA A 168 24.63 9.25 -3.77
N LEU A 169 23.48 9.07 -4.44
CA LEU A 169 23.48 8.83 -5.89
C LEU A 169 24.08 10.02 -6.66
N PRO A 170 24.72 9.78 -7.82
CA PRO A 170 25.19 10.87 -8.68
C PRO A 170 24.07 11.83 -9.08
N PRO A 171 24.33 13.14 -9.23
CA PRO A 171 23.29 14.13 -9.54
C PRO A 171 22.45 13.83 -10.78
N GLU A 172 23.05 13.25 -11.82
CA GLU A 172 22.38 12.82 -13.04
C GLU A 172 21.37 11.70 -12.80
N GLU A 173 21.69 10.75 -11.93
CA GLU A 173 20.78 9.67 -11.55
C GLU A 173 19.64 10.20 -10.71
N GLN A 174 19.95 11.09 -9.74
CA GLN A 174 18.94 11.75 -8.94
C GLN A 174 17.93 12.53 -9.79
N HIS A 175 18.41 13.32 -10.76
CA HIS A 175 17.54 14.07 -11.68
C HIS A 175 16.64 13.14 -12.50
N ALA A 176 17.17 12.02 -13.00
CA ALA A 176 16.40 11.06 -13.77
C ALA A 176 15.31 10.38 -12.91
N ILE A 177 15.64 9.97 -11.69
CA ILE A 177 14.67 9.37 -10.73
C ILE A 177 13.58 10.38 -10.37
N LEU A 178 13.96 11.63 -10.10
CA LEU A 178 13.02 12.70 -9.80
C LEU A 178 12.07 12.99 -10.97
N GLY A 179 12.53 12.86 -12.22
CA GLY A 179 11.68 12.95 -13.40
C GLY A 179 10.59 11.87 -13.46
N ILE A 180 10.84 10.68 -12.90
CA ILE A 180 9.82 9.63 -12.75
C ILE A 180 8.83 9.98 -11.62
N VAL A 181 9.34 10.35 -10.45
CA VAL A 181 8.51 10.70 -9.28
C VAL A 181 7.58 11.88 -9.57
N GLN A 182 8.05 12.86 -10.34
CA GLN A 182 7.26 14.03 -10.76
C GLN A 182 6.07 13.69 -11.66
N LYS A 183 6.04 12.52 -12.31
CA LYS A 183 4.86 12.03 -13.04
C LYS A 183 3.70 11.65 -12.10
N ARG A 184 3.93 11.63 -10.78
CA ARG A 184 2.91 11.41 -9.73
C ARG A 184 2.06 10.15 -9.95
N GLN A 185 2.70 9.05 -10.36
CA GLN A 185 2.02 7.76 -10.47
C GLN A 185 1.43 7.33 -9.12
N ASN A 186 2.15 7.57 -8.03
CA ASN A 186 1.71 7.34 -6.66
C ASN A 186 1.66 8.67 -5.88
N PRO A 187 0.48 9.12 -5.42
CA PRO A 187 0.34 10.39 -4.70
C PRO A 187 1.02 10.39 -3.32
N LYS A 188 1.36 9.23 -2.76
CA LYS A 188 2.06 9.10 -1.46
C LYS A 188 3.58 9.16 -1.57
N VAL A 189 4.12 9.24 -2.79
CA VAL A 189 5.56 9.42 -3.03
C VAL A 189 5.81 10.90 -3.31
N SER A 190 6.43 11.59 -2.35
CA SER A 190 6.84 12.98 -2.53
C SER A 190 8.25 13.07 -3.10
N ARG A 191 8.59 14.25 -3.66
CA ARG A 191 9.95 14.58 -4.06
C ARG A 191 10.94 14.47 -2.89
N ALA A 192 10.59 15.02 -1.73
CA ALA A 192 11.43 14.98 -0.54
C ALA A 192 11.69 13.54 -0.07
N LEU A 193 10.67 12.69 -0.11
CA LEU A 193 10.82 11.27 0.19
C LEU A 193 11.82 10.61 -0.76
N ALA A 194 11.68 10.83 -2.07
CA ALA A 194 12.61 10.29 -3.05
C ALA A 194 14.06 10.78 -2.84
N LEU A 195 14.25 12.06 -2.49
CA LEU A 195 15.57 12.62 -2.16
C LEU A 195 16.23 11.88 -0.99
N GLY A 196 15.52 11.67 0.11
CA GLY A 196 16.10 10.93 1.24
C GLY A 196 16.29 9.43 1.02
N LEU A 197 15.65 8.84 0.01
CA LEU A 197 15.96 7.48 -0.44
C LEU A 197 17.23 7.42 -1.30
N MET A 198 17.66 8.52 -1.91
CA MET A 198 18.82 8.59 -2.83
C MET A 198 20.07 9.19 -2.18
N ASP A 199 19.92 9.94 -1.09
CA ASP A 199 21.01 10.67 -0.45
C ASP A 199 20.79 10.68 1.09
N PRO A 200 21.63 9.99 1.87
CA PRO A 200 21.51 9.95 3.33
C PRO A 200 21.77 11.31 3.99
N ALA A 201 22.35 12.29 3.27
CA ALA A 201 22.49 13.64 3.81
C ALA A 201 21.15 14.38 3.94
N GLN A 202 20.09 13.90 3.27
CA GLN A 202 18.79 14.55 3.24
C GLN A 202 17.95 14.21 4.47
N THR A 203 17.71 15.21 5.31
CA THR A 203 16.66 15.13 6.35
C THR A 203 15.28 15.21 5.69
N VAL A 204 14.42 14.23 5.99
CA VAL A 204 13.05 14.17 5.47
C VAL A 204 12.05 14.22 6.62
N LEU A 205 11.08 15.13 6.48
CA LEU A 205 10.14 15.49 7.53
C LEU A 205 8.73 15.38 6.99
N LYS A 206 7.82 14.90 7.83
CA LYS A 206 6.38 15.01 7.60
C LYS A 206 5.86 16.19 8.40
N VAL A 207 5.17 17.09 7.72
CA VAL A 207 4.61 18.30 8.32
C VAL A 207 3.10 18.27 8.24
N LYS A 208 2.45 18.68 9.33
CA LYS A 208 1.02 18.94 9.39
C LYS A 208 0.85 20.46 9.52
N LEU A 209 0.22 21.04 8.50
CA LEU A 209 -0.03 22.46 8.39
C LEU A 209 -1.47 22.72 8.80
N GLU A 210 -1.67 23.55 9.82
CA GLU A 210 -3.00 23.92 10.31
C GLU A 210 -3.21 25.42 10.18
N ARG A 211 -4.27 25.80 9.46
CA ARG A 211 -4.73 27.18 9.35
C ARG A 211 -6.14 27.30 9.87
N LYS A 212 -6.39 28.32 10.67
CA LYS A 212 -7.73 28.69 11.10
C LYS A 212 -8.21 29.87 10.26
N GLU A 213 -9.30 29.65 9.52
CA GLU A 213 -9.93 30.65 8.65
C GLU A 213 -11.43 30.62 8.94
N ASP A 214 -12.01 31.76 9.31
CA ASP A 214 -13.44 31.91 9.65
C ASP A 214 -13.99 30.85 10.63
N GLY A 215 -13.18 30.51 11.64
CA GLY A 215 -13.55 29.51 12.64
C GLY A 215 -13.39 28.05 12.20
N THR A 216 -13.09 27.79 10.92
CA THR A 216 -12.80 26.46 10.37
C THR A 216 -11.30 26.20 10.39
N VAL A 217 -10.90 25.02 10.87
CA VAL A 217 -9.49 24.58 10.81
C VAL A 217 -9.29 23.74 9.55
N THR A 218 -8.42 24.21 8.67
CA THR A 218 -7.94 23.44 7.51
C THR A 218 -6.62 22.77 7.88
N THR A 219 -6.50 21.48 7.56
CA THR A 219 -5.30 20.69 7.80
C THR A 219 -4.77 20.13 6.49
N ASP A 220 -3.48 20.34 6.23
CA ASP A 220 -2.77 19.76 5.10
C ASP A 220 -1.54 18.99 5.59
N ARG A 221 -1.20 17.87 4.93
CA ARG A 221 -0.05 17.03 5.28
C ARG A 221 0.91 16.95 4.12
N ARG A 222 2.19 17.22 4.36
CA ARG A 222 3.22 17.20 3.33
C ARG A 222 4.48 16.51 3.84
N VAL A 223 5.19 15.86 2.93
CA VAL A 223 6.54 15.38 3.20
C VAL A 223 7.52 16.32 2.52
N VAL A 224 8.43 16.89 3.29
CA VAL A 224 9.31 18.00 2.91
C VAL A 224 10.75 17.74 3.34
N THR A 225 11.70 18.39 2.67
CA THR A 225 13.09 18.45 3.13
C THR A 225 13.24 19.51 4.24
N LEU A 226 14.38 19.49 4.93
CA LEU A 226 14.71 20.52 5.92
C LEU A 226 14.69 21.94 5.32
N ASP A 227 15.18 22.11 4.09
CA ASP A 227 15.19 23.42 3.42
C ASP A 227 13.80 23.87 2.99
N GLU A 228 12.94 22.94 2.58
CA GLU A 228 11.53 23.22 2.30
C GLU A 228 10.79 23.61 3.59
N LEU A 229 11.08 22.96 4.73
CA LEU A 229 10.52 23.34 6.03
C LEU A 229 10.92 24.76 6.44
N LYS A 230 12.20 25.14 6.26
CA LYS A 230 12.65 26.53 6.54
C LYS A 230 11.81 27.53 5.75
N ARG A 231 11.67 27.30 4.43
CA ARG A 231 10.85 28.16 3.55
C ARG A 231 9.37 28.17 3.95
N LEU A 232 8.82 27.04 4.41
CA LEU A 232 7.45 26.97 4.90
C LEU A 232 7.26 27.79 6.17
N ARG A 233 8.19 27.74 7.12
CA ARG A 233 8.13 28.57 8.34
C ARG A 233 8.16 30.07 8.04
N ASP A 234 8.89 30.48 7.00
CA ASP A 234 8.97 31.87 6.59
C ASP A 234 7.68 32.38 5.90
N THR A 235 6.90 31.49 5.30
CA THR A 235 5.77 31.87 4.41
C THR A 235 4.39 31.46 4.92
N PHE A 236 4.30 30.39 5.69
CA PHE A 236 3.03 29.83 6.15
C PHE A 236 2.59 30.50 7.46
N GLN A 237 1.43 31.17 7.40
CA GLN A 237 0.77 31.73 8.58
C GLN A 237 -0.19 30.68 9.17
N GLY A 238 0.27 30.00 10.21
CA GLY A 238 -0.48 28.96 10.91
C GLY A 238 0.42 28.09 11.79
N ASN A 239 -0.14 27.03 12.35
CA ASN A 239 0.63 26.07 13.13
C ASN A 239 1.29 25.04 12.19
N ILE A 240 2.55 24.73 12.44
CA ILE A 240 3.31 23.71 11.70
C ILE A 240 3.77 22.68 12.73
N ASP A 241 3.13 21.52 12.72
CA ASP A 241 3.57 20.36 13.48
C ASP A 241 4.49 19.49 12.61
N VAL A 242 5.59 19.00 13.19
CA VAL A 242 6.70 18.38 12.45
C VAL A 242 7.02 17.02 13.07
N GLU A 243 6.94 15.99 12.25
CA GLU A 243 7.32 14.62 12.56
C GLU A 243 8.52 14.24 11.67
N THR A 244 9.64 13.85 12.28
CA THR A 244 10.84 13.45 11.53
C THR A 244 10.64 12.06 10.93
N ILE A 245 10.86 11.91 9.62
CA ILE A 245 10.89 10.58 8.98
C ILE A 245 12.28 9.99 9.12
N TRP A 246 13.34 10.75 8.81
CA TRP A 246 14.73 10.42 9.12
C TRP A 246 15.60 11.68 9.13
N GLU A 247 16.69 11.61 9.88
CA GLU A 247 17.67 12.69 10.02
C GLU A 247 18.85 12.54 9.05
N THR A 248 19.65 13.60 8.93
CA THR A 248 20.89 13.59 8.14
C THR A 248 21.86 12.54 8.68
N GLY A 249 22.35 11.70 7.78
CA GLY A 249 23.27 10.60 8.07
C GLY A 249 22.57 9.28 8.39
N GLU A 250 21.25 9.28 8.57
CA GLU A 250 20.48 8.04 8.68
C GLU A 250 20.26 7.42 7.28
N VAL A 251 20.40 6.11 7.21
CA VAL A 251 20.04 5.37 6.00
C VAL A 251 18.52 5.39 5.87
N GLY A 252 18.01 5.99 4.79
CA GLY A 252 16.57 6.13 4.53
C GLY A 252 15.90 4.78 4.25
N LEU A 253 15.65 3.99 5.28
CA LEU A 253 14.91 2.72 5.24
C LEU A 253 13.52 2.87 5.87
N LEU A 254 12.53 2.32 5.19
CA LEU A 254 11.16 2.25 5.67
C LEU A 254 10.67 0.81 5.73
N SER A 255 10.23 0.39 6.91
CA SER A 255 9.42 -0.81 7.04
C SER A 255 8.00 -0.55 6.52
N GLY A 256 7.31 -1.60 6.07
CA GLY A 256 5.91 -1.49 5.64
C GLY A 256 5.00 -0.94 6.76
N SER A 257 5.21 -1.34 8.01
CA SER A 257 4.45 -0.83 9.16
C SER A 257 4.70 0.67 9.40
N ARG A 258 5.96 1.12 9.35
CA ARG A 258 6.32 2.54 9.52
C ARG A 258 5.80 3.40 8.37
N ALA A 259 5.95 2.95 7.13
CA ALA A 259 5.43 3.65 5.96
C ALA A 259 3.89 3.82 6.03
N ARG A 260 3.17 2.80 6.52
CA ARG A 260 1.71 2.87 6.72
C ARG A 260 1.34 3.88 7.79
N ALA A 261 2.01 3.84 8.94
CA ALA A 261 1.75 4.76 10.06
C ALA A 261 2.00 6.22 9.66
N LEU A 262 3.05 6.46 8.88
CA LEU A 262 3.38 7.76 8.34
C LEU A 262 2.52 8.17 7.14
N ASP A 263 1.70 7.28 6.59
CA ASP A 263 0.91 7.50 5.36
C ASP A 263 1.75 7.99 4.17
N VAL A 264 2.96 7.42 4.04
CA VAL A 264 3.90 7.71 2.95
C VAL A 264 4.18 6.43 2.17
N LEU A 265 4.56 6.56 0.89
CA LEU A 265 5.00 5.48 0.00
C LEU A 265 3.94 4.40 -0.32
N ILE A 266 3.39 3.75 0.70
CA ILE A 266 2.54 2.57 0.57
C ILE A 266 1.05 2.88 0.68
N ALA A 267 0.28 2.21 -0.15
CA ALA A 267 -1.16 2.21 -0.05
C ALA A 267 -1.62 1.32 1.10
N GLN A 268 -1.03 0.12 1.23
CA GLN A 268 -1.46 -0.92 2.16
C GLN A 268 -0.29 -1.81 2.62
N THR A 269 -0.52 -2.55 3.70
CA THR A 269 0.34 -3.67 4.09
C THR A 269 -0.40 -4.99 3.94
N ALA A 270 0.29 -6.05 3.51
CA ALA A 270 -0.27 -7.39 3.35
C ALA A 270 0.68 -8.47 3.90
N ARG A 271 0.16 -9.63 4.29
CA ARG A 271 0.96 -10.81 4.63
C ARG A 271 0.70 -11.87 3.55
N SER A 272 1.75 -12.53 3.09
CA SER A 272 1.67 -13.69 2.20
C SER A 272 1.43 -14.96 3.01
#